data_AF-A0A537TJ53-F1
#
_entry.id   AF-A0A537TJ53-F1
#
_cell.length_a   1.000
_cell.length_b   1.000
_cell.length_c   1.000
_cell.angle_alpha   90.00
_cell.angle_beta   90.00
_cell.angle_gamma   90.00
#
_symmetry.space_group_name_H-M   'P 1'
#
loop_
_entity.id
_entity.type
_entity.pdbx_description
1 polymer ?
#
loop_
_entity_poly.entity_id
_entity_poly.type
_entity_poly.pdbx_seq_one_letter_code
_entity_poly.pdbx_strand_id
1 'polypeptide(L)'
;MMPTPAGKDQRDFRKLCDEKAPGVTDLPIDRIGQAVQPTPAQRAALDELKDASVKAAEGLKTNCPTYQTLTPTGRVEAMEKRLDVTLGAAKTVQPALAKFYDSLSDEQKARFNSLRSASRPAG
;
A
#
# COMPACT_ATOMS: atom_id res chain seq x y z
N MET A 1 -38.64 -18.31 10.06
CA MET A 1 -37.55 -17.32 9.97
C MET A 1 -36.27 -18.00 10.47
N MET A 2 -35.39 -18.46 9.58
CA MET A 2 -34.07 -19.01 9.95
C MET A 2 -33.02 -17.88 9.83
N PRO A 3 -32.10 -17.71 10.79
CA PRO A 3 -31.05 -16.70 10.69
C PRO A 3 -29.95 -17.16 9.72
N THR A 4 -29.63 -16.33 8.73
CA THR A 4 -28.63 -16.58 7.67
C THR A 4 -27.18 -16.56 8.23
N PRO A 5 -26.26 -17.45 7.78
CA PRO A 5 -24.88 -17.52 8.29
C PRO A 5 -23.95 -16.37 7.85
N ALA A 6 -24.48 -15.37 7.12
CA ALA A 6 -23.72 -14.30 6.46
C ALA A 6 -22.84 -13.42 7.38
N GLY A 7 -23.05 -13.46 8.70
CA GLY A 7 -22.33 -12.60 9.65
C GLY A 7 -20.91 -13.06 10.01
N LYS A 8 -20.50 -14.30 9.69
CA LYS A 8 -19.13 -14.79 9.93
C LYS A 8 -18.23 -14.54 8.72
N ASP A 9 -18.66 -14.96 7.53
CA ASP A 9 -17.91 -14.76 6.28
C ASP A 9 -17.59 -13.29 5.98
N GLN A 10 -18.53 -12.38 6.24
CA GLN A 10 -18.35 -10.93 6.05
C GLN A 10 -17.26 -10.33 6.94
N ARG A 11 -17.06 -10.86 8.16
CA ARG A 11 -16.02 -10.36 9.08
C ARG A 11 -14.64 -10.91 8.76
N ASP A 12 -14.56 -12.13 8.22
CA ASP A 12 -13.30 -12.75 7.81
C ASP A 12 -12.72 -12.13 6.53
N PHE A 13 -13.59 -11.70 5.60
CA PHE A 13 -13.16 -10.96 4.41
C PHE A 13 -12.54 -9.60 4.72
N ARG A 14 -13.05 -8.89 5.74
CA ARG A 14 -12.49 -7.60 6.13
C ARG A 14 -11.08 -7.71 6.69
N LYS A 15 -10.81 -8.79 7.45
CA LYS A 15 -9.45 -9.11 7.91
C LYS A 15 -8.48 -9.41 6.77
N LEU A 16 -8.95 -10.09 5.72
CA LEU A 16 -8.13 -10.39 4.54
C LEU A 16 -7.70 -9.15 3.75
N CYS A 17 -8.48 -8.06 3.78
CA CYS A 17 -8.07 -6.78 3.21
C CYS A 17 -7.07 -6.03 4.09
N ASP A 18 -7.23 -6.11 5.42
CA ASP A 18 -6.33 -5.46 6.37
C ASP A 18 -4.92 -6.09 6.36
N GLU A 19 -4.80 -7.39 6.03
CA GLU A 19 -3.53 -8.11 6.04
C GLU A 19 -2.74 -8.12 4.71
N LYS A 20 -3.33 -7.75 3.55
CA LYS A 20 -2.77 -8.10 2.22
C LYS A 20 -2.72 -7.00 1.16
N ALA A 21 -2.11 -5.85 1.47
CA ALA A 21 -1.52 -4.98 0.44
C ALA A 21 -0.09 -4.51 0.75
N PRO A 22 0.83 -5.40 1.17
CA PRO A 22 2.23 -5.01 1.39
C PRO A 22 2.83 -4.44 0.10
N GLY A 23 3.41 -3.24 0.20
CA GLY A 23 4.13 -2.57 -0.90
C GLY A 23 3.52 -1.28 -1.46
N VAL A 24 2.21 -1.04 -1.29
CA VAL A 24 1.57 0.24 -1.70
C VAL A 24 1.04 1.03 -0.51
N THR A 25 0.55 0.35 0.52
CA THR A 25 -0.08 0.97 1.71
C THR A 25 0.81 0.99 2.95
N ASP A 26 1.90 0.23 2.90
CA ASP A 26 2.79 -0.01 4.03
C ASP A 26 4.23 0.10 3.55
N LEU A 27 4.57 1.27 3.02
CA LEU A 27 5.97 1.58 2.70
C LEU A 27 6.77 1.59 4.00
N PRO A 28 7.98 1.02 4.03
CA PRO A 28 8.79 0.99 5.24
C PRO A 28 9.49 2.36 5.45
N ILE A 29 8.70 3.42 5.68
CA ILE A 29 9.16 4.81 5.78
C ILE A 29 10.29 4.96 6.81
N ASP A 30 10.15 4.34 7.98
CA ASP A 30 11.18 4.41 9.02
C ASP A 30 12.49 3.77 8.57
N ARG A 31 12.42 2.62 7.89
CA ARG A 31 13.60 1.93 7.32
C ARG A 31 14.24 2.77 6.20
N ILE A 32 13.42 3.40 5.37
CA ILE A 32 13.89 4.33 4.32
C ILE A 32 14.63 5.50 4.97
N GLY A 33 14.04 6.13 5.98
CA GLY A 33 14.66 7.23 6.72
C GLY A 33 15.99 6.84 7.38
N GLN A 34 16.05 5.67 8.00
CA GLN A 34 17.28 5.14 8.62
C GLN A 34 18.39 4.88 7.58
N ALA A 35 18.06 4.29 6.43
CA ALA A 35 19.05 3.94 5.43
C ALA A 35 19.54 5.16 4.62
N VAL A 36 18.63 6.06 4.28
CA VAL A 36 18.93 7.23 3.44
C VAL A 36 19.54 8.38 4.25
N GLN A 37 19.22 8.48 5.54
CA GLN A 37 19.63 9.58 6.42
C GLN A 37 19.37 10.96 5.77
N PRO A 38 18.09 11.33 5.55
CA PRO A 38 17.72 12.55 4.82
C PRO A 38 18.15 13.83 5.56
N THR A 39 18.59 14.81 4.77
CA THR A 39 18.83 16.18 5.25
C THR A 39 17.53 16.83 5.75
N PRO A 40 17.59 17.93 6.52
CA PRO A 40 16.37 18.64 6.94
C PRO A 40 15.43 19.01 5.79
N ALA A 41 15.99 19.40 4.63
CA ALA A 41 15.20 19.72 3.43
C ALA A 41 14.53 18.48 2.81
N GLN A 42 15.20 17.32 2.84
CA GLN A 42 14.66 16.06 2.31
C GLN A 42 13.65 15.38 3.24
N ARG A 43 13.70 15.67 4.55
CA ARG A 43 12.73 15.13 5.52
C ARG A 43 11.30 15.52 5.20
N ALA A 44 11.08 16.77 4.78
CA ALA A 44 9.74 17.21 4.36
C ALA A 44 9.21 16.36 3.19
N ALA A 45 10.05 16.01 2.21
CA ALA A 45 9.66 15.13 1.11
C ALA A 45 9.42 13.67 1.57
N LEU A 46 10.13 13.19 2.60
CA LEU A 46 9.87 11.89 3.21
C LEU A 46 8.55 11.87 3.98
N ASP A 47 8.20 12.96 4.67
CA ASP A 47 6.92 13.11 5.37
C ASP A 47 5.76 13.15 4.37
N GLU A 48 5.89 13.87 3.25
CA GLU A 48 4.89 13.84 2.17
C GLU A 48 4.70 12.43 1.59
N LEU A 49 5.78 11.65 1.45
CA LEU A 49 5.70 10.25 1.03
C LEU A 49 4.97 9.39 2.07
N LYS A 50 5.19 9.64 3.36
CA LYS A 50 4.46 8.98 4.45
C LYS A 50 2.96 9.28 4.37
N ASP A 51 2.59 10.55 4.24
CA ASP A 51 1.20 10.97 4.17
C ASP A 51 0.49 10.40 2.94
N ALA A 52 1.16 10.39 1.78
CA ALA A 52 0.64 9.76 0.57
C ALA A 52 0.42 8.26 0.75
N SER A 53 1.31 7.58 1.48
CA SER A 53 1.19 6.15 1.78
C SER A 53 0.01 5.87 2.72
N VAL A 54 -0.17 6.68 3.76
CA VAL A 54 -1.32 6.60 4.68
C VAL A 54 -2.63 6.81 3.91
N LYS A 55 -2.70 7.85 3.07
CA LYS A 55 -3.88 8.13 2.25
C LYS A 55 -4.21 6.98 1.29
N ALA A 56 -3.20 6.38 0.67
CA ALA A 56 -3.36 5.20 -0.18
C ALA A 56 -3.88 3.99 0.63
N ALA A 57 -3.37 3.78 1.84
CA ALA A 57 -3.82 2.75 2.77
C ALA A 57 -5.29 2.92 3.17
N GLU A 58 -5.68 4.13 3.54
CA GLU A 58 -7.07 4.47 3.88
C GLU A 58 -8.01 4.27 2.70
N GLY A 59 -7.60 4.67 1.49
CA GLY A 59 -8.36 4.45 0.27
C GLY A 59 -8.59 2.96 -0.01
N LEU A 60 -7.55 2.13 0.14
CA LEU A 60 -7.66 0.69 -0.03
C LEU A 60 -8.54 0.03 1.04
N LYS A 61 -8.39 0.44 2.31
CA LYS A 61 -9.21 -0.04 3.43
C LYS A 61 -10.69 0.29 3.25
N THR A 62 -11.00 1.51 2.82
CA THR A 62 -12.40 1.97 2.61
C THR A 62 -13.10 1.17 1.52
N ASN A 63 -12.34 0.70 0.52
CA ASN A 63 -12.87 -0.09 -0.59
C ASN A 63 -12.76 -1.61 -0.37
N CYS A 64 -12.43 -2.05 0.85
CA CYS A 64 -12.44 -3.47 1.16
C CYS A 64 -13.88 -4.04 1.02
N PRO A 65 -14.09 -5.05 0.17
CA PRO A 65 -15.40 -5.69 0.02
C PRO A 65 -15.88 -6.27 1.34
N THR A 66 -17.13 -6.02 1.70
CA THR A 66 -17.77 -6.62 2.89
C THR A 66 -18.41 -7.98 2.59
N TYR A 67 -18.44 -8.41 1.33
CA TYR A 67 -18.94 -9.71 0.91
C TYR A 67 -18.28 -10.16 -0.39
N GLN A 68 -18.19 -11.47 -0.59
CA GLN A 68 -17.71 -12.07 -1.83
C GLN A 68 -18.90 -12.46 -2.71
N THR A 69 -18.81 -12.15 -4.00
CA THR A 69 -19.79 -12.57 -5.01
C THR A 69 -19.61 -14.05 -5.34
N LEU A 70 -20.71 -14.81 -5.40
CA LEU A 70 -20.69 -16.26 -5.70
C LEU A 70 -20.85 -16.56 -7.19
N THR A 71 -21.21 -15.57 -8.01
CA THR A 71 -21.35 -15.73 -9.46
C THR A 71 -20.03 -15.49 -10.18
N PRO A 72 -19.74 -16.19 -11.30
CA PRO A 72 -18.54 -15.93 -12.09
C PRO A 72 -18.40 -14.46 -12.52
N THR A 73 -19.49 -13.84 -13.00
CA THR A 73 -19.50 -12.43 -13.44
C THR A 73 -19.24 -11.46 -12.30
N GLY A 74 -19.91 -11.66 -11.16
CA GLY A 74 -19.69 -10.82 -9.99
C GLY A 74 -18.27 -10.92 -9.43
N ARG A 75 -17.57 -12.05 -9.65
CA ARG A 75 -16.17 -12.20 -9.24
C ARG A 75 -15.25 -11.36 -10.12
N VAL A 76 -15.52 -11.26 -11.42
CA VAL A 76 -14.76 -10.41 -12.35
C VAL A 76 -14.95 -8.93 -11.99
N GLU A 77 -16.18 -8.48 -11.78
CA GLU A 77 -16.46 -7.09 -11.35
C GLU A 77 -15.75 -6.73 -10.05
N ALA A 78 -15.66 -7.67 -9.09
CA ALA A 78 -14.92 -7.47 -7.85
C ALA A 78 -13.39 -7.37 -8.09
N MET A 79 -12.85 -8.13 -9.05
CA MET A 79 -11.44 -8.03 -9.44
C MET A 79 -11.15 -6.69 -10.11
N GLU A 80 -12.00 -6.22 -11.02
CA GLU A 80 -11.87 -4.92 -11.67
C GLU A 80 -11.84 -3.78 -10.64
N LYS A 81 -12.81 -3.75 -9.73
CA LYS A 81 -12.83 -2.75 -8.65
C LYS A 81 -11.57 -2.77 -7.79
N ARG A 82 -11.04 -3.96 -7.47
CA ARG A 82 -9.80 -4.08 -6.68
C ARG A 82 -8.60 -3.51 -7.44
N LEU A 83 -8.51 -3.73 -8.75
CA LEU A 83 -7.45 -3.18 -9.59
C LEU A 83 -7.56 -1.66 -9.69
N ASP A 84 -8.76 -1.12 -9.89
CA ASP A 84 -8.99 0.33 -9.97
C ASP A 84 -8.57 1.06 -8.69
N VAL A 85 -8.93 0.52 -7.52
CA VAL A 85 -8.54 1.09 -6.23
C VAL A 85 -7.02 0.99 -6.04
N THR A 86 -6.42 -0.14 -6.40
CA THR A 86 -4.96 -0.33 -6.32
C THR A 86 -4.22 0.65 -7.23
N LEU A 87 -4.74 0.89 -8.44
CA LEU A 87 -4.20 1.88 -9.37
C LEU A 87 -4.34 3.30 -8.81
N GLY A 88 -5.47 3.63 -8.18
CA GLY A 88 -5.66 4.91 -7.51
C GLY A 88 -4.68 5.13 -6.35
N ALA A 89 -4.42 4.08 -5.56
CA ALA A 89 -3.42 4.09 -4.50
C ALA A 89 -2.00 4.32 -5.06
N ALA A 90 -1.62 3.61 -6.12
CA ALA A 90 -0.34 3.81 -6.80
C ALA A 90 -0.18 5.24 -7.34
N LYS A 91 -1.22 5.80 -7.97
CA LYS A 91 -1.25 7.20 -8.45
C LYS A 91 -1.13 8.22 -7.33
N THR A 92 -1.52 7.87 -6.11
CA THR A 92 -1.38 8.73 -4.92
C THR A 92 0.07 8.74 -4.42
N VAL A 93 0.72 7.58 -4.37
CA VAL A 93 2.08 7.43 -3.82
C VAL A 93 3.16 7.86 -4.82
N GLN A 94 2.98 7.56 -6.10
CA GLN A 94 3.98 7.78 -7.15
C GLN A 94 4.58 9.19 -7.19
N PRO A 95 3.79 10.29 -7.18
CA PRO A 95 4.36 11.64 -7.24
C PRO A 95 5.19 11.99 -5.99
N ALA A 96 4.75 11.59 -4.80
CA ALA A 96 5.49 11.84 -3.56
C ALA A 96 6.80 11.04 -3.51
N LEU A 97 6.77 9.79 -3.99
CA LEU A 97 7.96 8.95 -4.09
C LEU A 97 8.98 9.53 -5.08
N ALA A 98 8.52 9.97 -6.26
CA ALA A 98 9.39 10.62 -7.24
C ALA A 98 10.03 11.88 -6.66
N LYS A 99 9.23 12.76 -6.03
CA LYS A 99 9.73 13.97 -5.37
C LYS A 99 10.80 13.66 -4.32
N PHE A 100 10.55 12.68 -3.45
CA PHE A 100 11.54 12.26 -2.45
C PHE A 100 12.81 11.74 -3.13
N TYR A 101 12.69 10.79 -4.07
CA TYR A 101 13.83 10.18 -4.74
C TYR A 101 14.68 11.19 -5.52
N ASP A 102 14.05 12.12 -6.24
CA ASP A 102 14.72 13.15 -7.02
C ASP A 102 15.46 14.16 -6.15
N SER A 103 15.03 14.34 -4.90
CA SER A 103 15.71 15.21 -3.92
C SER A 103 16.99 14.60 -3.33
N LEU A 104 17.23 13.30 -3.53
CA LEU A 104 18.35 12.57 -2.94
C LEU A 104 19.65 12.76 -3.72
N SER A 105 20.79 12.73 -3.01
CA SER A 105 22.11 12.58 -3.62
C SER A 105 22.30 11.19 -4.24
N ASP A 106 23.34 11.01 -5.05
CA ASP A 106 23.61 9.72 -5.68
C ASP A 106 23.95 8.64 -4.66
N GLU A 107 24.67 8.97 -3.58
CA GLU A 107 24.95 8.05 -2.47
C GLU A 107 23.66 7.66 -1.74
N GLN A 108 22.77 8.63 -1.52
CA GLN A 108 21.47 8.40 -0.90
C GLN A 108 20.57 7.51 -1.77
N LYS A 109 20.55 7.74 -3.09
CA LYS A 109 19.85 6.88 -4.06
C LYS A 109 20.42 5.47 -4.07
N ALA A 110 21.74 5.31 -3.99
CA ALA A 110 22.38 4.00 -3.90
C ALA A 110 21.92 3.23 -2.64
N ARG A 111 21.89 3.91 -1.48
CA ARG A 111 21.37 3.32 -0.22
C ARG A 111 19.89 2.97 -0.34
N PHE A 112 19.07 3.87 -0.89
CA PHE A 112 17.64 3.61 -1.13
C PHE A 112 17.43 2.37 -2.00
N ASN A 113 18.13 2.26 -3.13
CA ASN A 113 18.01 1.14 -4.05
C ASN A 113 18.47 -0.20 -3.45
N SER A 114 19.42 -0.16 -2.50
CA SER A 114 19.88 -1.36 -1.79
C SER A 114 18.82 -1.98 -0.87
N LEU A 115 17.81 -1.21 -0.43
CA LEU A 115 16.71 -1.70 0.41
C LEU A 115 15.89 -2.79 -0.29
N ARG A 116 15.82 -2.77 -1.63
CA ARG A 116 15.13 -3.79 -2.43
C ARG A 116 15.79 -5.17 -2.37
N SER A 117 17.09 -5.21 -2.08
CA SER A 117 17.85 -6.47 -1.98
C SER A 117 17.63 -7.16 -0.63
N ALA A 118 17.29 -6.40 0.41
CA ALA A 118 17.08 -6.89 1.76
C ALA A 118 15.60 -7.22 2.08
N SER A 119 14.73 -7.26 1.06
CA SER A 119 13.32 -7.69 1.18
C SER A 119 13.01 -9.02 0.48
N ARG A 120 14.00 -9.66 -0.17
CA ARG A 120 13.92 -11.07 -0.58
C ARG A 120 14.24 -11.95 0.63
N PRO A 121 13.31 -12.78 1.13
CA PRO A 121 13.73 -13.93 1.92
C PRO A 121 14.50 -14.87 0.99
N ALA A 122 15.68 -15.31 1.42
CA ALA A 122 16.21 -16.58 0.96
C ALA A 122 15.35 -17.66 1.61
N GLY A 123 14.57 -18.39 0.82
CA GLY A 123 13.65 -19.43 1.29
C GLY A 123 12.43 -19.54 0.41
#